data_AF-A0A1G8GZ62-F1
#
_entry.id   AF-A0A1G8GZ62-F1
#
_cell.length_a   1.000
_cell.length_b   1.000
_cell.length_c   1.000
_cell.angle_alpha   90.00
_cell.angle_beta   90.00
_cell.angle_gamma   90.00
#
_symmetry.space_group_name_H-M   'P 1'
#
loop_
_entity.id
_entity.type
_entity.pdbx_description
1 polymer ?
#
loop_
_entity_poly.entity_id
_entity_poly.type
_entity_poly.pdbx_seq_one_letter_code
_entity_poly.pdbx_strand_id
1 'polypeptide(L)'
;METVSLRKSSQIDVNQRYDEILLMLADAKKRGENFIKVEYLPYELYMKLIEHNYVIQKMKQRVYSFLFLKKTIKYYYIYQQTAN
;
A
#
# COMPACT_ATOMS: atom_id res chain seq x y z
N MET A 1 -4.71 33.43 -20.82
CA MET A 1 -4.99 32.00 -20.58
C MET A 1 -3.90 31.46 -19.67
N GLU A 2 -4.19 31.32 -18.38
CA GLU A 2 -3.23 30.82 -17.40
C GLU A 2 -3.19 29.29 -17.47
N THR A 3 -2.00 28.73 -17.70
CA THR A 3 -1.79 27.28 -17.69
C THR A 3 -1.67 26.82 -16.24
N VAL A 4 -2.79 26.39 -15.66
CA VAL A 4 -2.82 25.80 -14.31
C VAL A 4 -2.05 24.48 -14.34
N SER A 5 -0.83 24.51 -13.79
CA SER A 5 0.03 23.35 -13.62
C SER A 5 -0.66 22.29 -12.75
N LEU A 6 -1.11 21.21 -13.39
CA LEU A 6 -1.77 20.00 -12.83
C LEU A 6 -0.85 19.15 -11.90
N ARG A 7 0.16 19.74 -11.26
CA ARG A 7 1.08 18.99 -10.38
C ARG A 7 0.67 18.97 -8.91
N LYS A 8 -0.26 19.83 -8.48
CA LYS A 8 -0.60 19.98 -7.06
C LYS A 8 -1.67 19.00 -6.56
N SER A 9 -2.48 18.42 -7.46
CA SER A 9 -3.54 17.48 -7.07
C SER A 9 -3.03 16.08 -6.74
N SER A 10 -1.95 15.61 -7.38
CA SER A 10 -1.37 14.28 -7.12
C SER A 10 -0.76 14.18 -5.73
N GLN A 11 -0.14 15.25 -5.25
CA GLN A 11 0.63 15.23 -4.00
C GLN A 11 -0.26 15.24 -2.74
N ILE A 12 -1.46 15.83 -2.83
CA ILE A 12 -2.46 15.77 -1.76
C ILE A 12 -3.00 14.34 -1.61
N ASP A 13 -3.22 13.63 -2.73
CA ASP A 13 -3.68 12.24 -2.74
C ASP A 13 -2.65 11.28 -2.11
N VAL A 14 -1.35 11.47 -2.37
CA VAL A 14 -0.30 10.61 -1.78
C VAL A 14 -0.23 10.71 -0.26
N ASN A 15 -0.32 11.92 0.29
CA ASN A 15 -0.27 12.11 1.75
C ASN A 15 -1.50 11.50 2.43
N GLN A 16 -2.69 11.70 1.87
CA GLN A 16 -3.92 11.10 2.40
C GLN A 16 -3.86 9.56 2.37
N ARG A 17 -3.44 8.97 1.26
CA ARG A 17 -3.29 7.50 1.17
C ARG A 17 -2.22 6.95 2.09
N TYR A 18 -1.17 7.73 2.35
CA TYR A 18 -0.16 7.35 3.33
C TYR A 18 -0.75 7.29 4.74
N ASP A 19 -1.51 8.30 5.14
CA ASP A 19 -2.18 8.33 6.45
C ASP A 19 -3.19 7.17 6.57
N GLU A 20 -3.93 6.86 5.51
CA GLU A 20 -4.81 5.68 5.45
C GLU A 20 -4.04 4.36 5.69
N ILE A 21 -2.88 4.20 5.06
CA ILE A 21 -2.02 3.02 5.27
C ILE A 21 -1.55 2.94 6.73
N LEU A 22 -1.19 4.06 7.34
CA LEU A 22 -0.79 4.09 8.75
C LEU A 22 -1.95 3.68 9.68
N LEU A 23 -3.16 4.16 9.41
CA LEU A 23 -4.36 3.75 10.15
C LEU A 23 -4.64 2.25 9.97
N MET A 24 -4.54 1.73 8.75
CA MET A 24 -4.69 0.29 8.49
C MET A 24 -3.65 -0.55 9.23
N LEU A 25 -2.39 -0.09 9.30
CA LEU A 25 -1.32 -0.74 10.07
C LEU A 25 -1.60 -0.72 11.57
N ALA A 26 -2.10 0.41 12.09
CA ALA A 26 -2.49 0.51 13.50
C ALA A 26 -3.63 -0.46 13.83
N ASP A 27 -4.63 -0.57 12.96
CA ASP A 27 -5.75 -1.50 13.15
C ASP A 27 -5.37 -2.97 12.93
N ALA A 28 -4.43 -3.26 12.02
CA ALA A 28 -3.81 -4.58 11.90
C ALA A 28 -3.10 -4.96 13.21
N LYS A 29 -2.31 -4.03 13.79
CA LYS A 29 -1.61 -4.27 15.06
C LYS A 29 -2.55 -4.54 16.22
N LYS A 30 -3.70 -3.85 16.30
CA LYS A 30 -4.76 -4.14 17.29
C LYS A 30 -5.33 -5.56 17.14
N ARG A 31 -5.34 -6.10 15.92
CA ARG A 31 -5.78 -7.47 15.61
C ARG A 31 -4.66 -8.51 15.80
N GLY A 32 -3.45 -8.10 16.19
CA GLY A 32 -2.29 -8.97 16.32
C GLY A 32 -1.55 -9.24 15.01
N GLU A 33 -1.90 -8.54 13.93
CA GLU A 33 -1.21 -8.62 12.64
C GLU A 33 -0.14 -7.54 12.53
N ASN A 34 1.07 -7.92 12.09
CA ASN A 34 2.20 -6.97 11.94
C ASN A 34 2.34 -6.42 10.51
N PHE A 35 1.42 -6.75 9.61
CA PHE A 35 1.46 -6.35 8.22
C PHE A 35 0.06 -5.97 7.72
N ILE A 36 0.02 -5.19 6.64
CA ILE A 36 -1.18 -4.99 5.84
C ILE A 36 -0.98 -5.52 4.43
N LYS A 37 -2.08 -5.83 3.76
CA LYS A 37 -2.11 -6.35 2.40
C LYS A 37 -2.89 -5.38 1.50
N VAL A 38 -2.23 -4.89 0.45
CA VAL A 38 -2.81 -3.96 -0.53
C VAL A 38 -2.62 -4.46 -1.96
N GLU A 39 -3.64 -4.30 -2.81
CA GLU A 39 -3.59 -4.73 -4.23
C GLU A 39 -2.82 -3.75 -5.12
N TYR A 40 -2.94 -2.46 -4.81
CA TYR A 40 -2.37 -1.38 -5.59
C TYR A 40 -1.56 -0.46 -4.69
N LEU A 41 -0.35 -0.15 -5.12
CA LEU A 41 0.56 0.75 -4.43
C LEU A 41 1.21 1.68 -5.46
N PRO A 42 0.82 2.97 -5.52
CA PRO A 42 1.45 3.97 -6.38
C PRO A 42 2.95 4.07 -6.11
N TYR A 43 3.73 4.42 -7.14
CA TYR A 43 5.18 4.56 -7.00
C TYR A 43 5.57 5.64 -5.99
N GLU A 44 4.90 6.79 -6.00
CA GLU A 44 5.16 7.88 -5.06
C GLU A 44 4.94 7.44 -3.59
N LEU A 45 3.88 6.65 -3.35
CA LEU A 45 3.57 6.09 -2.04
C LEU A 45 4.56 4.99 -1.63
N TYR A 46 5.00 4.17 -2.59
CA TYR A 46 6.03 3.16 -2.40
C TYR A 46 7.35 3.79 -1.94
N MET A 47 7.80 4.85 -2.61
CA MET A 47 9.03 5.55 -2.22
C MET A 47 8.91 6.18 -0.84
N LYS A 48 7.78 6.85 -0.56
CA LYS A 48 7.52 7.44 0.77
C LYS A 48 7.56 6.39 1.88
N LEU A 49 6.95 5.22 1.67
CA LEU A 49 6.98 4.13 2.66
C LEU A 49 8.41 3.62 2.92
N ILE A 50 9.25 3.53 1.88
CA ILE A 50 10.66 3.15 2.03
C ILE A 50 11.44 4.20 2.82
N GLU A 51 11.23 5.49 2.53
CA GLU A 51 11.86 6.60 3.29
C GLU A 51 11.54 6.53 4.79
N HIS A 52 10.35 6.04 5.13
CA HIS A 52 9.90 5.83 6.51
C HIS A 52 10.25 4.43 7.08
N ASN A 53 11.16 3.69 6.46
CA ASN A 53 11.62 2.36 6.92
C ASN A 53 10.51 1.28 6.99
N TYR A 54 9.52 1.36 6.09
CA TYR A 54 8.59 0.25 5.87
C TYR A 54 9.15 -0.71 4.83
N VAL A 55 8.97 -2.01 5.10
CA VAL A 55 9.32 -3.08 4.17
C VAL A 55 8.10 -3.42 3.34
N ILE A 56 8.31 -3.53 2.03
CA ILE A 56 7.25 -3.80 1.06
C ILE A 56 7.60 -5.07 0.30
N GLN A 57 6.84 -6.14 0.52
CA GLN A 57 7.04 -7.42 -0.14
C GLN A 57 5.94 -7.69 -1.17
N LYS A 58 6.32 -8.02 -2.41
CA LYS A 58 5.37 -8.36 -3.46
C LYS A 58 5.10 -9.86 -3.44
N MET A 59 3.84 -10.26 -3.28
CA MET A 59 3.46 -11.68 -3.30
C MET A 59 2.32 -11.91 -4.29
N LYS A 60 2.40 -13.02 -5.02
CA LYS A 60 1.34 -13.47 -5.92
C LYS A 60 0.51 -14.51 -5.18
N GLN A 61 -0.78 -14.25 -5.02
CA GLN A 61 -1.70 -15.21 -4.42
C GLN A 61 -2.68 -15.70 -5.47
N ARG A 62 -2.86 -17.03 -5.53
CA ARG A 62 -3.92 -17.65 -6.32
C ARG A 62 -5.21 -17.58 -5.52
N VAL A 63 -6.22 -16.95 -6.09
CA VAL A 63 -7.56 -16.83 -5.51
C VAL A 63 -8.52 -17.59 -6.43
N TYR A 64 -9.39 -18.39 -5.82
CA TYR A 64 -10.44 -19.12 -6.53
C TYR A 64 -11.56 -18.13 -6.87
N SER A 65 -11.91 -17.98 -8.14
CA SER A 65 -13.14 -17.29 -8.51
C SER A 65 -14.31 -18.26 -8.48
N PHE A 66 -15.52 -17.73 -8.21
CA PHE A 66 -16.77 -18.40 -8.55
C PHE A 66 -16.69 -18.76 -10.05
N LEU A 67 -16.93 -20.03 -10.41
CA LEU A 67 -16.58 -20.71 -11.68
C LEU A 67 -15.21 -21.43 -11.79
N PHE A 68 -14.52 -21.78 -10.70
CA PHE A 68 -13.31 -22.64 -10.73
C PHE A 68 -12.11 -22.09 -11.54
N LEU A 69 -12.21 -20.88 -12.11
CA LEU A 69 -11.08 -20.20 -12.71
C LEU A 69 -10.16 -19.69 -11.60
N LYS A 70 -8.91 -20.18 -11.62
CA LYS A 70 -7.86 -19.70 -10.71
C LYS A 70 -7.36 -18.36 -11.22
N LYS A 71 -7.62 -17.27 -10.50
CA LYS A 71 -7.03 -15.95 -10.80
C LYS A 71 -5.80 -15.76 -9.94
N THR A 72 -4.72 -15.24 -10.53
CA THR A 72 -3.55 -14.81 -9.76
C THR A 72 -3.68 -13.32 -9.50
N ILE A 73 -3.73 -12.93 -8.23
CA ILE A 73 -3.75 -11.53 -7.80
C ILE A 73 -2.39 -11.19 -7.20
N LYS A 74 -1.88 -10.01 -7.54
CA LYS A 74 -0.62 -9.48 -7.00
C LYS A 74 -0.97 -8.61 -5.80
N TYR A 75 -0.29 -8.84 -4.70
CA TYR A 75 -0.45 -8.09 -3.47
C TYR A 75 0.90 -7.53 -3.02
N TYR A 76 0.83 -6.40 -2.36
CA TYR A 76 1.91 -5.76 -1.64
C TYR A 76 1.64 -5.94 -0.15
N TYR A 77 2.57 -6.59 0.53
CA TYR A 77 2.58 -6.74 1.97
C TYR A 77 3.46 -5.65 2.54
N ILE A 78 2.90 -4.79 3.38
CA ILE A 78 3.61 -3.67 3.99
C ILE A 78 3.71 -3.96 5.48
N TYR A 79 4.91 -3.91 6.02
CA TYR A 79 5.16 -4.07 7.45
C TYR A 79 6.29 -3.15 7.90
N GLN A 80 6.26 -2.76 9.17
CA GLN A 80 7.31 -1.94 9.74
C GLN A 80 8.56 -2.78 9.96
N GLN A 81 9.73 -2.27 9.55
CA GLN A 81 11.00 -2.95 9.83
C GLN A 81 11.25 -2.93 11.34
N THR A 82 11.10 -4.06 12.01
CA THR A 82 11.50 -4.19 13.40
C THR A 82 13.03 -4.23 13.43
N ALA A 83 13.66 -3.18 13.96
CA ALA A 83 15.08 -3.23 14.30
C ALA A 83 15.25 -4.26 15.43
N ASN A 84 15.97 -5.34 15.13
CA ASN A 84 16.46 -6.30 16.14
C ASN A 84 17.60 -5.68 16.94
#